data_AF-A0A8X6NSJ8-F1
#
_entry.id   AF-A0A8X6NSJ8-F1
#
_cell.length_a   1.000
_cell.length_b   1.000
_cell.length_c   1.000
_cell.angle_alpha   90.00
_cell.angle_beta   90.00
_cell.angle_gamma   90.00
#
_symmetry.space_group_name_H-M   'P 1'
#
loop_
_entity.id
_entity.type
_entity.pdbx_description
1 polymer ?
#
loop_
_entity_poly.entity_id
_entity_poly.type
_entity_poly.pdbx_seq_one_letter_code
_entity_poly.pdbx_strand_id
1 'polypeptide(L)'
;MPTKRKRANLSRDTNKSRCIRNRRAQSTEEQVQEKNTGARVRMAQLRQEQLDDTRAERNEVMILEQRQSHRFTVNRRRANDHKRQQAHRAFVATSFLRLAFQYEPDIEYYAHSKVVIGAMDKECPYCHALKFKNEPAGMCCASGKAQLPEIETPPEPLNSLLIGTDPDSKVFLKSIRTFNSCF
;
A
#
# COMPACT_ATOMS: atom_id res chain seq x y z
N MET A 1 24.11 41.33 8.00
CA MET A 1 25.19 40.37 7.69
C MET A 1 25.25 39.31 8.79
N PRO A 2 24.89 38.04 8.56
CA PRO A 2 24.98 37.01 9.59
C PRO A 2 26.45 36.56 9.75
N THR A 3 26.96 36.64 10.96
CA THR A 3 28.30 36.19 11.33
C THR A 3 28.42 34.66 11.17
N LYS A 4 29.37 34.21 10.33
CA LYS A 4 29.69 32.79 10.16
C LYS A 4 30.18 32.21 11.50
N ARG A 5 29.34 31.41 12.17
CA ARG A 5 29.76 30.58 13.31
C ARG A 5 30.90 29.66 12.89
N LYS A 6 32.05 29.73 13.59
CA LYS A 6 33.20 28.82 13.43
C LYS A 6 32.74 27.35 13.58
N ARG A 7 32.53 26.65 12.46
CA ARG A 7 32.35 25.18 12.42
C ARG A 7 33.69 24.49 12.65
N ALA A 8 34.17 24.44 13.90
CA ALA A 8 35.49 23.86 14.20
C ALA A 8 35.46 22.47 14.89
N ASN A 9 34.29 21.85 15.13
CA ASN A 9 34.23 20.64 15.98
C ASN A 9 33.54 19.40 15.39
N LEU A 10 32.79 19.51 14.29
CA LEU A 10 32.12 18.34 13.65
C LEU A 10 33.11 17.36 13.00
N SER A 11 34.19 17.88 12.40
CA SER A 11 35.23 17.06 11.75
C SER A 11 36.11 16.30 12.77
N ARG A 12 36.29 16.85 13.96
CA ARG A 12 37.10 16.23 15.03
C ARG A 12 36.39 15.03 15.66
N ASP A 13 35.08 15.14 15.83
CA ASP A 13 34.25 14.10 16.44
C ASP A 13 34.03 12.90 15.50
N THR A 14 33.90 13.17 14.20
CA THR A 14 33.83 12.15 13.15
C THR A 14 35.15 11.38 13.00
N ASN A 15 36.30 12.05 13.10
CA ASN A 15 37.61 11.41 13.10
C ASN A 15 37.87 10.53 14.34
N LYS A 16 37.48 11.01 15.54
CA LYS A 16 37.56 10.23 16.78
C LYS A 16 36.68 8.98 16.72
N SER A 17 35.45 9.13 16.21
CA SER A 17 34.50 8.02 16.03
C SER A 17 35.02 6.98 15.03
N ARG A 18 35.62 7.44 13.92
CA ARG A 18 36.27 6.57 12.93
C ARG A 18 37.48 5.82 13.51
N CYS A 19 38.32 6.50 14.28
CA CYS A 19 39.46 5.89 14.97
C CYS A 19 39.02 4.80 15.97
N ILE A 20 37.98 5.07 16.77
CA ILE A 20 37.42 4.09 17.71
C ILE A 20 36.86 2.88 16.95
N ARG A 21 36.16 3.09 15.84
CA ARG A 21 35.64 2.01 15.00
C ARG A 21 36.74 1.12 14.43
N ASN A 22 37.79 1.72 13.87
CA ASN A 22 38.94 0.98 13.34
C ASN A 22 39.66 0.20 14.45
N ARG A 23 39.84 0.81 15.62
CA ARG A 23 40.46 0.16 16.79
C ARG A 23 39.63 -1.00 17.33
N ARG A 24 38.29 -0.93 17.25
CA ARG A 24 37.38 -2.05 17.59
C ARG A 24 37.47 -3.18 16.57
N ALA A 25 37.55 -2.86 15.28
CA ALA A 25 37.68 -3.84 14.21
C ALA A 25 39.03 -4.61 14.25
N GLN A 26 40.07 -3.99 14.80
CA GLN A 26 41.41 -4.58 14.99
C GLN A 26 41.61 -5.23 16.37
N SER A 27 40.64 -5.16 17.28
CA SER A 27 40.78 -5.77 18.61
C SER A 27 40.53 -7.27 18.55
N THR A 28 41.35 -8.05 19.26
CA THR A 28 41.14 -9.50 19.42
C THR A 28 39.98 -9.79 20.37
N GLU A 29 39.39 -10.97 20.27
CA GLU A 29 38.25 -11.39 21.11
C GLU A 29 38.59 -11.32 22.61
N GLU A 30 39.80 -11.74 23.00
CA GLU A 30 40.29 -11.66 24.38
C GLU A 30 40.37 -10.21 24.89
N GLN A 31 40.90 -9.29 24.08
CA GLN A 31 40.96 -7.86 24.42
C GLN A 31 39.56 -7.23 24.52
N VAL A 32 38.60 -7.70 23.72
CA VAL A 32 37.21 -7.27 23.81
C VAL A 32 36.58 -7.80 25.10
N GLN A 33 36.84 -9.06 25.44
CA GLN A 33 36.32 -9.70 26.63
C GLN A 33 36.87 -9.05 27.91
N GLU A 34 38.18 -8.75 27.97
CA GLU A 34 38.82 -8.03 29.07
C GLU A 34 38.27 -6.59 29.23
N LYS A 35 38.06 -5.88 28.13
CA LYS A 35 37.44 -4.53 28.19
C LYS A 35 36.00 -4.60 28.70
N ASN A 36 35.24 -5.62 28.27
CA ASN A 36 33.87 -5.84 28.70
C ASN A 36 33.79 -6.24 30.18
N THR A 37 34.67 -7.12 30.66
CA THR A 37 34.74 -7.50 32.08
C THR A 37 35.16 -6.30 32.93
N GLY A 38 36.19 -5.56 32.53
CA GLY A 38 36.61 -4.34 33.23
C GLY A 38 35.49 -3.28 33.26
N ALA A 39 34.72 -3.13 32.18
CA ALA A 39 33.56 -2.24 32.17
C ALA A 39 32.44 -2.73 33.11
N ARG A 40 32.16 -4.03 33.15
CA ARG A 40 31.17 -4.63 34.07
C ARG A 40 31.57 -4.42 35.52
N VAL A 41 32.84 -4.63 35.88
CA VAL A 41 33.38 -4.43 37.23
C VAL A 41 33.28 -2.95 37.63
N ARG A 42 33.74 -2.02 36.77
CA ARG A 42 33.62 -0.57 37.03
C ARG A 42 32.16 -0.14 37.24
N MET A 43 31.25 -0.65 36.40
CA MET A 43 29.82 -0.37 36.55
C MET A 43 29.20 -1.01 37.79
N ALA A 44 29.72 -2.15 38.26
CA ALA A 44 29.28 -2.77 39.51
C ALA A 44 29.73 -1.96 40.72
N GLN A 45 30.98 -1.50 40.74
CA GLN A 45 31.52 -0.61 41.79
C GLN A 45 30.72 0.70 41.86
N LEU A 46 30.50 1.35 40.72
CA LEU A 46 29.65 2.56 40.62
C LEU A 46 28.21 2.33 41.09
N ARG A 47 27.65 1.13 40.90
CA ARG A 47 26.31 0.78 41.41
C ARG A 47 26.31 0.52 42.91
N GLN A 48 27.43 0.09 43.48
CA GLN A 48 27.56 -0.22 44.90
C GLN A 48 27.90 1.02 45.74
N GLU A 49 28.55 2.02 45.14
CA GLU A 49 28.81 3.34 45.73
C GLU A 49 27.60 4.30 45.65
N GLN A 50 26.57 3.95 44.89
CA GLN A 50 25.36 4.77 44.78
C GLN A 50 24.44 4.58 45.98
N LEU A 51 23.97 5.70 46.55
CA LEU A 51 22.94 5.72 47.58
C LEU A 51 21.63 5.16 47.04
N ASP A 52 20.92 4.36 47.86
CA ASP A 52 19.69 3.67 47.46
C ASP A 52 18.60 4.64 46.94
N ASP A 53 18.49 5.85 47.49
CA ASP A 53 17.54 6.88 47.04
C ASP A 53 17.78 7.31 45.58
N THR A 54 19.04 7.51 45.19
CA THR A 54 19.38 7.90 43.80
C THR A 54 19.12 6.78 42.80
N ARG A 55 19.11 5.52 43.27
CA ARG A 55 18.75 4.35 42.46
C ARG A 55 17.23 4.22 42.32
N ALA A 56 16.49 4.50 43.39
CA ALA A 56 15.03 4.52 43.38
C ALA A 56 14.50 5.60 42.43
N GLU A 57 15.01 6.84 42.53
CA GLU A 57 14.63 7.95 41.65
C GLU A 57 14.88 7.64 40.17
N ARG A 58 16.04 7.07 39.81
CA ARG A 58 16.33 6.68 38.42
C ARG A 58 15.38 5.60 37.90
N ASN A 59 15.02 4.64 38.75
CA ASN A 59 14.05 3.61 38.38
C ASN A 59 12.64 4.22 38.20
N GLU A 60 12.25 5.17 39.04
CA GLU A 60 10.97 5.87 38.90
C GLU A 60 10.90 6.68 37.61
N VAL A 61 11.96 7.43 37.28
CA VAL A 61 12.07 8.17 36.01
C VAL A 61 11.94 7.22 34.82
N MET A 62 12.64 6.08 34.85
CA MET A 62 12.56 5.07 33.78
C MET A 62 11.14 4.51 33.62
N ILE A 63 10.45 4.19 34.73
CA ILE A 63 9.08 3.69 34.72
C ILE A 63 8.12 4.76 34.15
N LEU A 64 8.29 6.03 34.54
CA LEU A 64 7.48 7.14 34.05
C LEU A 64 7.67 7.36 32.55
N GLU A 65 8.91 7.35 32.05
CA GLU A 65 9.22 7.43 30.62
C GLU A 65 8.63 6.25 29.83
N GLN A 66 8.70 5.05 30.39
CA GLN A 66 8.10 3.87 29.77
C GLN A 66 6.57 3.97 29.71
N ARG A 67 5.92 4.46 30.77
CA ARG A 67 4.47 4.71 30.79
C ARG A 67 4.07 5.80 29.79
N GLN A 68 4.84 6.88 29.69
CA GLN A 68 4.58 7.96 28.73
C GLN A 68 4.72 7.48 27.28
N SER A 69 5.80 6.75 26.97
CA SER A 69 6.00 6.18 25.64
C SER A 69 4.91 5.17 25.27
N HIS A 70 4.51 4.30 26.20
CA HIS A 70 3.40 3.37 26.00
C HIS A 70 2.09 4.13 25.72
N ARG A 71 1.76 5.14 26.54
CA ARG A 71 0.57 5.98 26.34
C ARG A 71 0.56 6.66 24.97
N PHE A 72 1.70 7.18 24.52
CA PHE A 72 1.83 7.80 23.21
C PHE A 72 1.54 6.79 22.07
N THR A 73 2.12 5.59 22.16
CA THR A 73 1.87 4.54 21.14
C THR A 73 0.41 4.10 21.09
N VAL A 74 -0.23 3.92 22.24
CA VAL A 74 -1.65 3.54 22.33
C VAL A 74 -2.55 4.64 21.78
N ASN A 75 -2.32 5.90 22.15
CA ASN A 75 -3.09 7.04 21.64
C ASN A 75 -2.97 7.18 20.12
N ARG A 76 -1.76 6.96 19.57
CA ARG A 76 -1.55 6.97 18.12
C ARG A 76 -2.35 5.87 17.41
N ARG A 77 -2.38 4.65 17.97
CA ARG A 77 -3.19 3.55 17.43
C ARG A 77 -4.68 3.88 17.46
N ARG A 78 -5.19 4.36 18.60
CA ARG A 78 -6.60 4.77 18.74
C ARG A 78 -7.00 5.87 17.75
N ALA A 79 -6.13 6.86 17.54
CA ALA A 79 -6.40 7.93 16.58
C ALA A 79 -6.50 7.41 15.14
N ASN A 80 -5.63 6.45 14.77
CA ASN A 80 -5.70 5.79 13.46
C ASN A 80 -6.96 4.94 13.32
N ASP A 81 -7.32 4.17 14.36
CA ASP A 81 -8.55 3.36 14.37
C ASP A 81 -9.80 4.24 14.24
N HIS A 82 -9.82 5.39 14.92
CA HIS A 82 -10.92 6.35 14.81
C HIS A 82 -11.06 6.91 13.39
N LYS A 83 -9.95 7.25 12.72
CA LYS A 83 -9.97 7.68 11.32
C LYS A 83 -10.50 6.60 10.39
N ARG A 84 -10.05 5.35 10.57
CA ARG A 84 -10.49 4.19 9.81
C ARG A 84 -11.99 3.94 9.98
N GLN A 85 -12.49 3.99 11.22
CA GLN A 85 -13.92 3.90 11.51
C GLN A 85 -14.72 5.05 10.89
N GLN A 86 -14.17 6.26 10.87
CA GLN A 86 -14.82 7.42 10.24
C GLN A 86 -14.94 7.24 8.72
N ALA A 87 -13.89 6.76 8.05
CA ALA A 87 -13.92 6.44 6.61
C ALA A 87 -14.96 5.34 6.31
N HIS A 88 -14.98 4.28 7.11
CA HIS A 88 -15.98 3.21 6.99
C HIS A 88 -17.42 3.72 7.21
N ARG A 89 -17.63 4.61 8.20
CA ARG A 89 -18.93 5.25 8.42
C ARG A 89 -19.33 6.16 7.27
N ALA A 90 -18.41 6.94 6.71
CA ALA A 90 -18.67 7.79 5.55
C ALA A 90 -19.07 6.95 4.31
N PHE A 91 -18.40 5.82 4.11
CA PHE A 91 -18.73 4.86 3.05
C PHE A 91 -20.15 4.29 3.22
N VAL A 92 -20.52 3.82 4.41
CA VAL A 92 -21.87 3.27 4.70
C VAL A 92 -22.94 4.37 4.70
N ALA A 93 -22.61 5.60 5.09
CA ALA A 93 -23.52 6.74 5.16
C ALA A 93 -23.91 7.32 3.79
N THR A 94 -23.62 6.61 2.68
CA THR A 94 -24.13 6.86 1.33
C THR A 94 -23.56 8.05 0.56
N SER A 95 -22.59 8.79 1.11
CA SER A 95 -21.91 9.90 0.45
C SER A 95 -20.64 9.43 -0.26
N PHE A 96 -20.72 9.22 -1.57
CA PHE A 96 -19.58 8.87 -2.42
C PHE A 96 -18.76 10.08 -2.89
N LEU A 97 -19.08 11.28 -2.39
CA LEU A 97 -18.46 12.50 -2.88
C LEU A 97 -16.96 12.48 -2.58
N ARG A 98 -16.14 12.43 -3.64
CA ARG A 98 -14.67 12.39 -3.60
C ARG A 98 -14.04 11.12 -2.98
N LEU A 99 -14.80 10.06 -2.68
CA LEU A 99 -14.24 8.81 -2.14
C LEU A 99 -13.22 8.15 -3.09
N ALA A 100 -13.37 8.36 -4.40
CA ALA A 100 -12.40 7.87 -5.39
C ALA A 100 -10.96 8.41 -5.15
N PHE A 101 -10.81 9.57 -4.50
CA PHE A 101 -9.51 10.17 -4.19
C PHE A 101 -8.95 9.75 -2.82
N GLN A 102 -9.71 8.99 -2.03
CA GLN A 102 -9.35 8.51 -0.70
C GLN A 102 -9.60 7.00 -0.65
N TYR A 103 -8.84 6.27 -1.46
CA TYR A 103 -8.90 4.80 -1.47
C TYR A 103 -8.36 4.23 -0.16
N GLU A 104 -9.14 3.37 0.48
CA GLU A 104 -8.75 2.62 1.66
C GLU A 104 -8.90 1.11 1.40
N PRO A 105 -7.80 0.33 1.40
CA PRO A 105 -7.81 -1.07 1.00
C PRO A 105 -8.65 -1.98 1.90
N ASP A 106 -8.95 -1.54 3.12
CA ASP A 106 -9.76 -2.28 4.09
C ASP A 106 -11.28 -2.16 3.88
N ILE A 107 -11.71 -1.32 2.94
CA ILE A 107 -13.13 -1.13 2.62
C ILE A 107 -13.51 -2.08 1.48
N GLU A 108 -14.54 -2.90 1.71
CA GLU A 108 -15.12 -3.77 0.69
C GLU A 108 -16.03 -2.97 -0.26
N TYR A 109 -15.42 -2.21 -1.18
CA TYR A 109 -16.15 -1.32 -2.10
C TYR A 109 -17.21 -2.06 -2.93
N TYR A 110 -16.92 -3.29 -3.36
CA TYR A 110 -17.79 -4.10 -4.21
C TYR A 110 -19.06 -4.57 -3.50
N ALA A 111 -19.07 -4.63 -2.16
CA ALA A 111 -20.23 -5.08 -1.39
C ALA A 111 -21.32 -4.00 -1.26
N HIS A 112 -21.00 -2.75 -1.61
CA HIS A 112 -21.95 -1.65 -1.44
C HIS A 112 -23.00 -1.63 -2.56
N SER A 113 -24.26 -1.57 -2.15
CA SER A 113 -25.44 -1.48 -3.04
C SER A 113 -25.42 -0.42 -4.14
N LYS A 114 -24.63 0.66 -4.00
CA LYS A 114 -24.50 1.71 -5.03
C LYS A 114 -23.37 1.43 -6.04
N VAL A 115 -22.49 0.47 -5.76
CA VAL A 115 -21.39 0.02 -6.63
C VAL A 115 -21.86 -1.19 -7.45
N VAL A 116 -23.09 -1.11 -7.96
CA VAL A 116 -23.69 -2.16 -8.78
C VAL A 116 -24.00 -1.54 -10.14
N ILE A 117 -23.25 -1.95 -11.17
CA ILE A 117 -23.46 -1.48 -12.56
C ILE A 117 -24.72 -2.12 -13.15
N GLY A 118 -25.00 -3.37 -12.78
CA GLY A 118 -26.14 -4.16 -13.28
C GLY A 118 -25.80 -4.95 -14.54
N ALA A 119 -26.81 -5.61 -15.10
CA ALA A 119 -26.68 -6.35 -16.37
C ALA A 119 -26.68 -5.39 -17.57
N MET A 120 -25.99 -5.80 -18.64
CA MET A 120 -26.01 -5.13 -19.94
C MET A 120 -27.18 -5.71 -20.76
N ASP A 121 -28.40 -5.39 -20.35
CA ASP A 121 -29.65 -6.01 -20.85
C ASP A 121 -30.57 -5.02 -21.59
N LYS A 122 -30.21 -3.74 -21.63
CA LYS A 122 -31.01 -2.73 -22.30
C LYS A 122 -30.56 -2.58 -23.73
N GLU A 123 -31.49 -2.55 -24.66
CA GLU A 123 -31.17 -2.37 -26.06
C GLU A 123 -31.17 -0.87 -26.42
N CYS A 124 -30.23 -0.46 -27.25
CA CYS A 124 -30.23 0.87 -27.85
C CYS A 124 -31.24 0.92 -29.01
N PRO A 125 -32.16 1.89 -29.05
CA PRO A 125 -33.15 1.98 -30.13
C PRO A 125 -32.57 2.35 -31.50
N TYR A 126 -31.31 2.79 -31.56
CA TYR A 126 -30.69 3.23 -32.81
C TYR A 126 -29.75 2.20 -33.42
N CYS A 127 -28.91 1.56 -32.59
CA CYS A 127 -27.87 0.64 -33.05
C CYS A 127 -28.05 -0.80 -32.54
N HIS A 128 -29.14 -1.09 -31.82
CA HIS A 128 -29.44 -2.40 -31.23
C HIS A 128 -28.35 -2.96 -30.29
N ALA A 129 -27.34 -2.15 -29.94
CA ALA A 129 -26.32 -2.53 -28.98
C ALA A 129 -26.92 -2.65 -27.56
N LEU A 130 -26.45 -3.66 -26.82
CA LEU A 130 -26.78 -3.81 -25.41
C LEU A 130 -26.03 -2.74 -24.58
N LYS A 131 -26.72 -2.15 -23.60
CA LYS A 131 -26.25 -1.08 -22.74
C LYS A 131 -26.65 -1.34 -21.28
N PHE A 132 -25.96 -0.69 -20.35
CA PHE A 132 -26.35 -0.72 -18.95
C PHE A 132 -27.54 0.20 -18.67
N LYS A 133 -28.33 -0.14 -17.64
CA LYS A 133 -29.52 0.64 -17.25
C LYS A 133 -29.22 2.12 -16.97
N ASN A 134 -28.08 2.41 -16.34
CA ASN A 134 -27.67 3.76 -15.92
C ASN A 134 -26.61 4.38 -16.84
N GLU A 135 -26.42 3.83 -18.04
CA GLU A 135 -25.44 4.34 -19.00
C GLU A 135 -25.92 5.69 -19.59
N PRO A 136 -25.03 6.69 -19.72
CA PRO A 136 -25.41 7.97 -20.29
C PRO A 136 -25.83 7.84 -21.77
N ALA A 137 -26.77 8.67 -22.18
CA ALA A 137 -27.27 8.68 -23.53
C ALA A 137 -26.12 8.93 -24.53
N GLY A 138 -26.03 8.07 -25.55
CA GLY A 138 -25.07 8.22 -26.64
C GLY A 138 -23.70 7.59 -26.42
N MET A 139 -23.44 6.88 -25.32
CA MET A 139 -22.19 6.09 -25.18
C MET A 139 -22.02 5.04 -26.28
N CYS A 140 -23.10 4.42 -26.74
CA CYS A 140 -23.04 3.38 -27.77
C CYS A 140 -23.03 3.90 -29.22
N CYS A 141 -23.80 4.95 -29.55
CA CYS A 141 -23.95 5.43 -30.93
C CYS A 141 -24.09 6.95 -31.06
N ALA A 142 -23.67 7.71 -30.05
CA ALA A 142 -23.86 9.16 -29.98
C ALA A 142 -25.32 9.60 -30.27
N SER A 143 -26.28 8.83 -29.73
CA SER A 143 -27.73 9.02 -29.91
C SER A 143 -28.18 8.88 -31.36
N GLY A 144 -27.63 7.89 -32.08
CA GLY A 144 -27.99 7.54 -33.45
C GLY A 144 -27.17 8.27 -34.52
N LYS A 145 -26.18 9.06 -34.12
CA LYS A 145 -25.27 9.74 -35.05
C LYS A 145 -24.22 8.80 -35.64
N ALA A 146 -23.85 7.76 -34.90
CA ALA A 146 -22.98 6.71 -35.40
C ALA A 146 -23.85 5.54 -35.88
N GLN A 147 -23.86 5.34 -37.20
CA GLN A 147 -24.49 4.18 -37.82
C GLN A 147 -23.38 3.21 -38.21
N LEU A 148 -23.39 2.02 -37.60
CA LEU A 148 -22.47 0.96 -37.99
C LEU A 148 -23.01 0.30 -39.27
N PRO A 149 -22.15 0.03 -40.27
CA PRO A 149 -22.52 -0.83 -41.40
C PRO A 149 -22.98 -2.19 -40.89
N GLU A 150 -23.92 -2.80 -41.60
CA GLU A 150 -24.29 -4.19 -41.35
C GLU A 150 -23.07 -5.09 -41.63
N ILE A 151 -22.74 -5.96 -40.68
CA ILE A 151 -21.63 -6.90 -40.85
C ILE A 151 -22.13 -8.01 -41.76
N GLU A 152 -21.56 -8.10 -42.96
CA GLU A 152 -21.89 -9.18 -43.89
C GLU A 152 -21.57 -10.55 -43.24
N THR A 153 -22.48 -11.50 -43.42
CA THR A 153 -22.25 -12.87 -42.97
C THR A 153 -21.03 -13.44 -43.70
N PRO A 154 -20.03 -13.97 -42.98
CA PRO A 154 -18.85 -14.53 -43.62
C PRO A 154 -19.23 -15.69 -44.56
N PRO A 155 -18.46 -15.95 -45.62
CA PRO A 155 -18.70 -17.09 -46.49
C PRO A 155 -18.44 -18.42 -45.76
N GLU A 156 -19.11 -19.49 -46.17
CA GLU A 156 -18.79 -20.85 -45.71
C GLU A 156 -17.41 -21.29 -46.24
N PRO A 157 -16.61 -22.04 -45.45
CA PRO A 157 -16.92 -22.68 -44.16
C PRO A 157 -16.69 -21.80 -42.91
N LEU A 158 -16.27 -20.54 -43.06
CA LEU A 158 -15.88 -19.70 -41.93
C LEU A 158 -17.06 -19.40 -41.01
N ASN A 159 -18.25 -19.21 -41.57
CA ASN A 159 -19.47 -18.92 -40.82
C ASN A 159 -19.90 -20.09 -39.93
N SER A 160 -19.96 -21.31 -40.45
CA SER A 160 -20.26 -22.50 -39.65
C SER A 160 -19.23 -22.78 -38.55
N LEU A 161 -17.96 -22.49 -38.82
CA LEU A 161 -16.88 -22.56 -37.81
C LEU A 161 -17.04 -21.48 -36.72
N LEU A 162 -17.52 -20.29 -37.04
CA LEU A 162 -17.74 -19.19 -36.08
C LEU A 162 -19.00 -19.38 -35.23
N ILE A 163 -20.10 -19.89 -35.82
CA ILE A 163 -21.40 -20.04 -35.15
C ILE A 163 -21.47 -21.32 -34.30
N GLY A 164 -20.62 -22.31 -34.54
CA GLY A 164 -20.62 -23.55 -33.75
C GLY A 164 -21.42 -24.70 -34.35
N THR A 165 -21.79 -24.60 -35.62
CA THR A 165 -22.53 -25.66 -36.32
C THR A 165 -21.61 -26.74 -36.88
N ASP A 166 -20.35 -26.40 -37.15
CA ASP A 166 -19.35 -27.34 -37.66
C ASP A 166 -18.69 -28.15 -36.53
N PRO A 167 -18.41 -29.46 -36.70
CA PRO A 167 -17.71 -30.29 -35.72
C PRO A 167 -16.36 -29.72 -35.26
N ASP A 168 -15.63 -29.05 -36.16
CA ASP A 168 -14.30 -28.48 -35.91
C ASP A 168 -14.37 -27.06 -35.31
N SER A 169 -15.57 -26.48 -35.16
CA SER A 169 -15.75 -25.13 -34.61
C SER A 169 -15.08 -24.95 -33.25
N LYS A 170 -15.15 -25.96 -32.36
CA LYS A 170 -14.50 -25.89 -31.04
C LYS A 170 -12.99 -25.74 -31.15
N VAL A 171 -12.37 -26.47 -32.07
CA VAL A 171 -10.91 -26.43 -32.29
C VAL A 171 -10.55 -25.11 -32.94
N PHE A 172 -11.33 -24.68 -33.94
CA PHE A 172 -11.18 -23.40 -34.60
C PHE A 172 -11.25 -22.22 -33.63
N LEU A 173 -12.32 -22.09 -32.84
CA LEU A 173 -12.50 -21.00 -31.88
C LEU A 173 -11.42 -20.98 -30.79
N LYS A 174 -10.98 -22.16 -30.32
CA LYS A 174 -9.91 -22.27 -29.32
C LYS A 174 -8.56 -21.80 -29.87
N SER A 175 -8.30 -22.05 -31.16
CA SER A 175 -7.01 -21.79 -31.81
C SER A 175 -7.08 -20.66 -32.85
N ILE A 176 -8.13 -19.84 -32.85
CA ILE A 176 -8.42 -18.84 -33.90
C ILE A 176 -7.26 -17.85 -34.11
N ARG A 177 -6.56 -17.50 -33.02
CA ARG A 177 -5.36 -16.64 -33.08
C ARG A 177 -4.24 -17.28 -33.88
N THR A 178 -4.01 -18.58 -33.71
CA THR A 178 -2.98 -19.32 -34.44
C THR A 178 -3.32 -19.38 -35.92
N PHE A 179 -4.57 -19.70 -36.27
CA PHE A 179 -5.04 -19.70 -37.65
C PHE A 179 -4.91 -18.33 -38.32
N ASN A 180 -5.29 -17.25 -37.63
CA ASN A 180 -5.17 -15.88 -38.14
C ASN A 180 -3.71 -15.40 -38.25
N SER A 181 -2.77 -16.06 -37.60
CA SER A 181 -1.33 -15.71 -37.67
C SER A 181 -0.61 -16.42 -38.82
N CYS A 182 -1.30 -17.25 -39.60
CA CYS A 182 -0.72 -17.96 -40.75
C CYS A 182 -0.72 -17.14 -42.05
N PHE A 183 -1.27 -15.92 -42.01
CA PHE A 183 -1.37 -14.98 -43.13
C PHE A 183 -0.74 -13.64 -42.70
#